data_AF-A0A085JF13-F1
#
_entry.id   AF-A0A085JF13-F1
#
_cell.length_a   1.000
_cell.length_b   1.000
_cell.length_c   1.000
_cell.angle_alpha   90.00
_cell.angle_beta   90.00
_cell.angle_gamma   90.00
#
_symmetry.space_group_name_H-M   'P 1'
#
loop_
_entity.id
_entity.type
_entity.pdbx_description
1 polymer ?
#
loop_
_entity_poly.entity_id
_entity_poly.type
_entity_poly.pdbx_seq_one_letter_code
_entity_poly.pdbx_strand_id
1 'polypeptide(L)'
;MKVKKILLWTGLIVIGGVVGFSVNNATVARYNIINSTCSVLNVAVDNHMLAPEQVRTLGQLTAQKLQGSLVMNAFRLDQQQINAAAVGSNCSQFMAGISEKSG
;
A
#
# COMPACT_ATOMS: atom_id res chain seq x y z
N MET A 1 6.88 -41.20 22.17
CA MET A 1 6.73 -39.75 22.50
C MET A 1 7.51 -38.80 21.58
N LYS A 2 8.72 -39.17 21.10
CA LYS A 2 9.57 -38.30 20.25
C LYS A 2 9.01 -38.01 18.84
N VAL A 3 8.43 -39.02 18.18
CA VAL A 3 7.88 -38.89 16.81
C VAL A 3 6.71 -37.90 16.73
N LYS A 4 5.82 -37.92 17.74
CA LYS A 4 4.69 -36.98 17.84
C LYS A 4 5.13 -35.52 17.97
N LYS A 5 6.23 -35.26 18.69
CA LYS A 5 6.82 -33.91 18.79
C LYS A 5 7.43 -33.49 17.45
N ILE A 6 8.19 -34.36 16.78
CA ILE A 6 8.82 -34.05 15.48
C ILE A 6 7.76 -33.68 14.43
N LEU A 7 6.68 -34.45 14.33
CA LEU A 7 5.54 -34.16 13.44
C LEU A 7 4.85 -32.82 13.75
N LEU A 8 4.77 -32.46 15.03
CA LEU A 8 4.20 -31.17 15.45
C LEU A 8 5.11 -30.00 15.06
N TRP A 9 6.42 -30.16 15.21
CA TRP A 9 7.42 -29.15 14.83
C TRP A 9 7.50 -28.95 13.31
N THR A 10 7.48 -30.02 12.51
CA THR A 10 7.44 -29.90 11.06
C THR A 10 6.14 -29.25 10.58
N GLY A 11 5.00 -29.58 11.18
CA GLY A 11 3.73 -28.89 10.91
C GLY A 11 3.81 -27.38 11.18
N LEU A 12 4.42 -26.99 12.31
CA LEU A 12 4.60 -25.59 12.68
C LEU A 12 5.53 -24.82 11.73
N ILE A 13 6.60 -25.46 11.24
CA ILE A 13 7.52 -24.86 10.26
C ILE A 13 6.84 -24.66 8.91
N VAL A 14 6.05 -25.64 8.45
CA VAL A 14 5.32 -25.52 7.17
C VAL A 14 4.27 -24.42 7.26
N ILE A 15 3.48 -24.37 8.33
CA ILE A 15 2.48 -23.31 8.54
C ILE A 15 3.18 -21.95 8.66
N GLY A 16 4.26 -21.86 9.44
CA GLY A 16 5.04 -20.64 9.58
C GLY A 16 5.63 -20.17 8.26
N GLY A 17 6.13 -21.09 7.43
CA GLY A 17 6.66 -20.79 6.09
C GLY A 17 5.60 -20.28 5.13
N VAL A 18 4.43 -20.91 5.09
CA VAL A 18 3.31 -20.49 4.21
C VAL A 18 2.77 -19.13 4.63
N VAL A 19 2.57 -18.91 5.94
CA VAL A 19 2.11 -17.62 6.47
C VAL A 19 3.14 -16.54 6.20
N GLY A 20 4.42 -16.81 6.51
CA GLY A 20 5.51 -15.87 6.29
C GLY A 20 5.66 -15.48 4.81
N PHE A 21 5.59 -16.45 3.91
CA PHE A 21 5.60 -16.21 2.46
C PHE A 21 4.41 -15.34 2.02
N SER A 22 3.20 -15.65 2.48
CA SER A 22 1.98 -14.93 2.11
C SER A 22 2.01 -13.47 2.59
N VAL A 23 2.45 -13.23 3.83
CA VAL A 23 2.59 -11.89 4.41
C VAL A 23 3.66 -11.09 3.67
N ASN A 24 4.83 -11.69 3.41
CA ASN A 24 5.91 -11.01 2.70
C ASN A 24 5.46 -10.63 1.28
N ASN A 25 4.78 -11.53 0.58
CA ASN A 25 4.29 -11.28 -0.77
C ASN A 25 3.26 -10.14 -0.81
N ALA A 26 2.37 -10.07 0.18
CA ALA A 26 1.40 -8.97 0.31
C ALA A 26 2.10 -7.62 0.58
N THR A 27 3.13 -7.60 1.44
CA THR A 27 3.91 -6.39 1.74
C THR A 27 4.71 -5.90 0.53
N VAL A 28 5.38 -6.82 -0.17
CA VAL A 28 6.15 -6.50 -1.38
C VAL A 28 5.22 -6.01 -2.50
N ALA A 29 4.08 -6.66 -2.70
CA ALA A 29 3.08 -6.22 -3.67
C ALA A 29 2.58 -4.80 -3.35
N ARG A 30 2.26 -4.54 -2.08
CA ARG A 30 1.86 -3.20 -1.61
C ARG A 30 2.94 -2.17 -1.91
N TYR A 31 4.19 -2.47 -1.56
CA TYR A 31 5.32 -1.56 -1.78
C TYR A 31 5.53 -1.27 -3.27
N ASN A 32 5.50 -2.30 -4.13
CA ASN A 32 5.69 -2.14 -5.57
C ASN A 32 4.58 -1.31 -6.22
N ILE A 33 3.31 -1.52 -5.80
CA ILE A 33 2.17 -0.72 -6.28
C ILE A 33 2.36 0.76 -5.89
N ILE A 34 2.71 1.03 -4.63
CA ILE A 34 2.92 2.42 -4.16
C ILE A 34 4.11 3.03 -4.91
N ASN A 35 5.26 2.35 -4.93
CA ASN A 35 6.48 2.88 -5.53
C ASN A 35 6.29 3.19 -7.01
N SER A 36 5.75 2.25 -7.80
CA SER A 36 5.48 2.48 -9.22
C SER A 36 4.53 3.65 -9.46
N THR A 37 3.42 3.71 -8.70
CA THR A 37 2.44 4.79 -8.81
C THR A 37 3.05 6.14 -8.47
N CYS A 38 3.85 6.20 -7.41
CA CYS A 38 4.52 7.42 -6.97
C CYS A 38 5.63 7.87 -7.91
N SER A 39 6.37 6.94 -8.53
CA SER A 39 7.33 7.28 -9.59
C SER A 39 6.62 7.91 -10.80
N VAL A 40 5.51 7.32 -11.24
CA VAL A 40 4.72 7.89 -12.36
C VAL A 40 4.16 9.26 -12.00
N LEU A 41 3.65 9.42 -10.78
CA LEU A 41 3.14 10.71 -10.28
C LEU A 41 4.21 11.79 -10.25
N ASN A 42 5.40 11.47 -9.74
CA ASN A 42 6.52 12.42 -9.75
C ASN A 42 6.92 12.79 -11.17
N VAL A 43 7.05 11.83 -12.08
CA VAL A 43 7.34 12.13 -13.50
C VAL A 43 6.26 13.03 -14.10
N ALA A 44 4.98 12.78 -13.82
CA ALA A 44 3.89 13.61 -14.31
C ALA A 44 3.94 15.04 -13.75
N VAL A 45 4.30 15.20 -12.47
CA VAL A 45 4.43 16.52 -11.84
C VAL A 45 5.67 17.26 -12.36
N ASP A 46 6.81 16.59 -12.41
CA ASP A 46 8.10 17.14 -12.84
C ASP A 46 8.07 17.59 -14.31
N ASN A 47 7.24 16.94 -15.14
CA ASN A 47 7.04 17.30 -16.55
C ASN A 47 5.79 18.17 -16.78
N HIS A 48 5.23 18.77 -15.72
CA HIS A 48 4.07 19.66 -15.79
C HIS A 48 2.80 19.05 -16.42
N MET A 49 2.69 17.72 -16.45
CA MET A 49 1.48 17.00 -16.89
C MET A 49 0.40 17.02 -15.79
N LEU A 50 0.81 17.18 -14.53
CA LEU A 50 -0.06 17.28 -13.38
C LEU A 50 0.47 18.36 -12.45
N ALA A 51 -0.39 19.28 -12.00
CA ALA A 51 0.04 20.28 -11.03
C ALA A 51 0.15 19.64 -9.63
N PRO A 52 1.16 19.98 -8.79
CA PRO A 52 1.31 19.44 -7.45
C PRO A 52 0.03 19.54 -6.59
N GLU A 53 -0.72 20.62 -6.76
CA GLU A 53 -1.95 20.89 -6.01
C GLU A 53 -3.08 19.93 -6.39
N GLN A 54 -3.05 19.39 -7.61
CA GLN A 54 -4.07 18.46 -8.12
C GLN A 54 -3.85 17.03 -7.63
N VAL A 55 -2.67 16.71 -7.10
CA VAL A 55 -2.27 15.35 -6.73
C VAL A 55 -3.17 14.75 -5.64
N ARG A 56 -3.56 15.54 -4.64
CA ARG A 56 -4.47 15.08 -3.58
C ARG A 56 -5.86 14.75 -4.14
N THR A 57 -6.39 15.64 -4.99
CA THR A 57 -7.69 15.43 -5.66
C THR A 57 -7.64 14.21 -6.58
N LEU A 58 -6.54 14.00 -7.29
CA LEU A 58 -6.34 12.79 -8.10
C LEU A 58 -6.40 11.52 -7.24
N GLY A 59 -5.83 11.55 -6.04
CA GLY A 59 -5.96 10.48 -5.05
C GLY A 59 -7.41 10.21 -4.66
N GLN A 60 -8.19 11.26 -4.36
CA GLN A 60 -9.60 11.15 -4.01
C GLN A 60 -10.45 10.57 -5.16
N LEU A 61 -10.19 10.97 -6.41
CA LEU A 61 -10.85 10.43 -7.61
C LEU A 61 -10.46 8.97 -7.85
N THR A 62 -9.20 8.64 -7.61
CA THR A 62 -8.69 7.27 -7.74
C THR A 62 -9.35 6.36 -6.71
N ALA A 63 -9.56 6.81 -5.47
CA ALA A 63 -10.31 6.04 -4.47
C ALA A 63 -11.74 5.73 -4.92
N GLN A 64 -12.44 6.69 -5.53
CA GLN A 64 -13.79 6.46 -6.07
C GLN A 64 -13.78 5.40 -7.18
N LYS A 65 -12.74 5.41 -8.03
CA LYS A 65 -12.59 4.43 -9.12
C LYS A 65 -12.22 3.04 -8.62
N LEU A 66 -11.40 2.97 -7.56
CA LEU A 66 -10.85 1.73 -7.00
C LEU A 66 -11.68 1.19 -5.84
N GLN A 67 -12.85 1.76 -5.56
CA GLN A 67 -13.70 1.39 -4.43
C GLN A 67 -13.97 -0.13 -4.42
N GLY A 68 -13.66 -0.78 -3.29
CA GLY A 68 -13.82 -2.22 -3.12
C GLY A 68 -12.71 -3.09 -3.73
N SER A 69 -11.71 -2.51 -4.39
CA SER A 69 -10.56 -3.26 -4.94
C SER A 69 -9.49 -3.56 -3.88
N LEU A 70 -8.78 -4.67 -4.06
CA LEU A 70 -7.59 -4.99 -3.27
C LEU A 70 -6.47 -3.95 -3.44
N VAL A 71 -6.43 -3.27 -4.59
CA VAL A 71 -5.44 -2.22 -4.89
C VAL A 71 -5.66 -1.00 -4.02
N MET A 72 -6.91 -0.63 -3.72
CA MET A 72 -7.22 0.47 -2.80
C MET A 72 -6.63 0.23 -1.40
N ASN A 73 -6.68 -1.01 -0.91
CA ASN A 73 -6.10 -1.37 0.39
C ASN A 73 -4.58 -1.20 0.45
N ALA A 74 -3.89 -1.26 -0.69
CA ALA A 74 -2.45 -0.99 -0.75
C ALA A 74 -2.12 0.46 -0.36
N PHE A 75 -2.99 1.41 -0.72
CA PHE A 75 -2.76 2.84 -0.48
C PHE A 75 -3.31 3.35 0.85
N ARG A 76 -4.04 2.50 1.59
CA ARG A 76 -4.74 2.90 2.81
C ARG A 76 -3.76 3.28 3.92
N LEU A 77 -3.82 4.53 4.34
CA LEU A 77 -3.08 5.09 5.47
C LEU A 77 -3.97 5.12 6.72
N ASP A 78 -3.35 5.06 7.90
CA ASP A 78 -4.04 5.41 9.15
C ASP A 78 -4.13 6.94 9.32
N GLN A 79 -4.92 7.41 10.29
CA GLN A 79 -5.12 8.85 10.48
C GLN A 79 -3.85 9.60 10.91
N GLN A 80 -2.94 8.95 11.64
CA GLN A 80 -1.67 9.55 12.02
C GLN A 80 -0.77 9.72 10.78
N GLN A 81 -0.79 8.76 9.87
CA GLN A 81 -0.07 8.79 8.60
C GLN A 81 -0.66 9.80 7.59
N ILE A 82 -1.98 10.00 7.59
CA ILE A 82 -2.63 11.05 6.79
C ILE A 82 -2.19 12.44 7.29
N ASN A 83 -2.17 12.64 8.61
CA ASN A 83 -1.74 13.90 9.22
C ASN A 83 -0.23 14.14 9.10
N ALA A 84 0.56 13.08 9.05
CA ALA A 84 2.00 13.12 8.80
C ALA A 84 2.37 13.15 7.31
N ALA A 85 1.39 13.16 6.40
CA ALA A 85 1.65 13.20 4.97
C ALA A 85 2.44 14.46 4.62
N ALA A 86 3.67 14.28 4.15
CA ALA A 86 4.55 15.39 3.86
C ALA A 86 3.92 16.29 2.78
N VAL A 87 3.79 17.59 3.10
CA VAL A 87 3.16 18.60 2.23
C VAL A 87 3.90 18.70 0.89
N GLY A 88 5.22 18.53 0.89
CA GLY A 88 6.06 18.57 -0.32
C GLY A 88 6.19 17.25 -1.08
N SER A 89 5.53 16.17 -0.66
CA SER A 89 5.61 14.86 -1.34
C SER A 89 4.34 14.58 -2.13
N ASN A 90 4.45 14.57 -3.47
CA ASN A 90 3.33 14.22 -4.36
C ASN A 90 2.74 12.85 -3.99
N CYS A 91 3.60 11.86 -3.74
CA CYS A 91 3.20 10.52 -3.32
C CYS A 91 2.38 10.54 -2.03
N SER A 92 2.83 11.29 -1.01
CA SER A 92 2.13 11.39 0.27
C SER A 92 0.78 12.09 0.14
N GLN A 93 0.70 13.15 -0.67
CA GLN A 93 -0.57 13.84 -0.95
C GLN A 93 -1.57 12.96 -1.70
N PHE A 94 -1.09 12.17 -2.67
CA PHE A 94 -1.92 11.22 -3.40
C PHE A 94 -2.50 10.14 -2.48
N MET A 95 -1.64 9.51 -1.66
CA MET A 95 -2.04 8.47 -0.72
C MET A 95 -3.00 8.98 0.36
N ALA A 96 -2.77 10.19 0.86
CA ALA A 96 -3.68 10.86 1.78
C ALA A 96 -5.05 11.07 1.13
N GLY A 97 -5.09 11.56 -0.11
CA GLY A 97 -6.34 11.71 -0.86
C GLY A 97 -7.09 10.40 -1.08
N ILE A 98 -6.40 9.29 -1.37
CA ILE A 98 -7.04 7.96 -1.43
C ILE A 98 -7.67 7.60 -0.09
N SER A 99 -6.91 7.80 0.99
CA SER A 99 -7.29 7.34 2.33
C SER A 99 -8.45 8.15 2.92
N GLU A 100 -8.56 9.44 2.62
CA GLU A 100 -9.69 10.30 3.01
C GLU A 100 -11.04 9.86 2.45
N LYS A 101 -11.05 9.19 1.29
CA LYS A 101 -12.26 8.70 0.61
C LYS A 101 -12.49 7.20 0.75
N SER A 102 -11.57 6.50 1.42
CA SER A 102 -11.68 5.07 1.71
C SER A 102 -12.35 4.75 3.06
N GLY A 103 -12.81 5.79 3.77
CA GLY A 103 -13.52 5.73 5.06
C GLY A 103 -15.03 5.86 4.91
#